data_AF-A0A4R5G6Z5-F1
#
_entry.id   AF-A0A4R5G6Z5-F1
#
_cell.length_a   1.000
_cell.length_b   1.000
_cell.length_c   1.000
_cell.angle_alpha   90.00
_cell.angle_beta   90.00
_cell.angle_gamma   90.00
#
_symmetry.space_group_name_H-M   'P 1'
#
loop_
_entity.id
_entity.type
_entity.pdbx_description
1 polymer ?
#
loop_
_entity_poly.entity_id
_entity_poly.type
_entity_poly.pdbx_seq_one_letter_code
_entity_poly.pdbx_strand_id
1 'polypeptide(L)'
;LGFEFVVGVRSTRRTDHPGRVTVEDCEHGSWVNLANWPWDTLTLARVERGERTFFSVASQLLPGDTVAREGARRWAIESFFKEAKYGFGLNRFALRTAQGLDRWVLLVFAAFTLAMLCRADTLSLEQAAEVAARVALPLLVIQRLAVQVWREEEFLRQHGYALTLSRCKT
;
A
#
# COMPACT_ATOMS: atom_id res chain seq x y z
N LEU A 1 -9.36 7.64 -23.98
CA LEU A 1 -9.79 7.37 -22.59
C LEU A 1 -9.06 8.23 -21.55
N GLY A 2 -8.05 9.04 -21.91
CA GLY A 2 -7.51 10.09 -21.00
C GLY A 2 -6.91 9.60 -19.68
N PHE A 3 -6.68 8.28 -19.53
CA PHE A 3 -6.11 7.72 -18.32
C PHE A 3 -4.59 7.68 -18.42
N GLU A 4 -3.94 8.32 -17.46
CA GLU A 4 -2.50 8.25 -17.25
C GLU A 4 -2.18 6.96 -16.51
N PHE A 5 -1.29 6.15 -17.08
CA PHE A 5 -0.88 4.90 -16.44
C PHE A 5 0.59 4.60 -16.67
N VAL A 6 1.14 3.82 -15.75
CA VAL A 6 2.39 3.08 -15.91
C VAL A 6 2.10 1.61 -15.60
N VAL A 7 2.33 0.73 -16.57
CA VAL A 7 2.01 -0.70 -16.42
C VAL A 7 3.18 -1.57 -16.86
N GLY A 8 3.37 -2.67 -16.14
CA GLY A 8 4.35 -3.69 -16.50
C GLY A 8 3.94 -4.45 -17.75
N VAL A 9 4.90 -4.73 -18.63
CA VAL A 9 4.71 -5.55 -19.83
C VAL A 9 5.72 -6.70 -19.86
N ARG A 10 5.39 -7.77 -20.59
CA ARG A 10 6.32 -8.90 -20.79
C ARG A 10 7.43 -8.47 -21.75
N SER A 11 8.65 -8.98 -21.53
CA SER A 11 9.78 -8.78 -22.45
C SER A 11 9.44 -9.21 -23.87
N THR A 12 8.70 -10.32 -23.99
CA THR A 12 8.22 -10.89 -25.27
C THR A 12 7.05 -10.15 -25.90
N ARG A 13 6.58 -9.02 -25.33
CA ARG A 13 5.51 -8.23 -25.94
C ARG A 13 5.99 -7.67 -27.27
N ARG A 14 5.25 -7.94 -28.33
CA ARG A 14 5.57 -7.46 -29.69
C ARG A 14 5.27 -5.98 -29.85
N THR A 15 6.08 -5.33 -30.68
CA THR A 15 5.87 -3.96 -31.15
C THR A 15 5.55 -3.95 -32.65
N ASP A 16 5.04 -2.82 -33.16
CA ASP A 16 4.72 -2.62 -34.58
C ASP A 16 5.89 -2.03 -35.39
N HIS A 17 7.12 -2.08 -34.85
CA HIS A 17 8.32 -1.68 -35.60
C HIS A 17 8.61 -2.66 -36.76
N PRO A 18 9.24 -2.20 -37.86
CA PRO A 18 9.63 -3.08 -38.96
C PRO A 18 10.66 -4.11 -38.47
N GLY A 19 10.42 -5.39 -38.78
CA GLY A 19 11.13 -6.52 -38.18
C GLY A 19 10.39 -7.04 -36.94
N ARG A 20 10.29 -8.36 -36.76
CA ARG A 20 9.57 -8.95 -35.61
C ARG A 20 10.34 -8.71 -34.31
N VAL A 21 10.33 -7.50 -33.78
CA VAL A 21 11.00 -7.13 -32.53
C VAL A 21 10.03 -7.13 -31.34
N THR A 22 10.59 -7.32 -30.16
CA THR A 22 9.90 -7.34 -28.88
C THR A 22 10.32 -6.16 -28.04
N VAL A 23 9.62 -5.95 -26.92
CA VAL A 23 9.95 -4.91 -25.94
C VAL A 23 11.38 -5.10 -25.39
N GLU A 24 11.88 -6.33 -25.31
CA GLU A 24 13.24 -6.62 -24.89
C GLU A 24 14.31 -6.01 -25.80
N ASP A 25 14.02 -5.99 -27.10
CA ASP A 25 14.92 -5.47 -28.14
C ASP A 25 14.91 -3.93 -28.20
N CYS A 26 13.96 -3.29 -27.52
CA CYS A 26 13.80 -1.84 -27.53
C CYS A 26 14.61 -1.18 -26.40
N GLU A 27 15.12 0.03 -26.69
CA GLU A 27 15.94 0.78 -25.75
C GLU A 27 15.09 1.39 -24.60
N HIS A 28 15.73 1.57 -23.44
CA HIS A 28 15.12 2.30 -22.34
C HIS A 28 14.81 3.76 -22.76
N GLY A 29 13.61 4.23 -22.48
CA GLY A 29 13.14 5.58 -22.85
C GLY A 29 12.63 5.70 -24.28
N SER A 30 12.71 4.63 -25.08
CA SER A 30 12.19 4.63 -26.45
C SER A 30 10.68 4.73 -26.50
N TRP A 31 10.19 5.23 -27.62
CA TRP A 31 8.77 5.29 -27.93
C TRP A 31 8.37 4.07 -28.74
N VAL A 32 7.39 3.32 -28.26
CA VAL A 32 6.97 2.05 -28.85
C VAL A 32 5.47 2.04 -29.13
N ASN A 33 5.10 1.45 -30.26
CA ASN A 33 3.72 1.04 -30.54
C ASN A 33 3.63 -0.46 -30.29
N LEU A 34 2.76 -0.89 -29.38
CA LEU A 34 2.60 -2.31 -29.08
C LEU A 34 1.70 -2.99 -30.12
N ALA A 35 2.08 -4.18 -30.58
CA ALA A 35 1.24 -4.94 -31.49
C ALA A 35 -0.13 -5.24 -30.85
N ASN A 36 -1.19 -5.11 -31.64
CA ASN A 36 -2.59 -5.24 -31.20
C ASN A 36 -3.00 -4.24 -30.08
N TRP A 37 -2.33 -3.10 -29.98
CA TRP A 37 -2.71 -1.97 -29.14
C TRP A 37 -2.99 -0.77 -30.06
N PRO A 38 -4.26 -0.57 -30.48
CA PRO A 38 -4.59 0.45 -31.48
C PRO A 38 -4.58 1.90 -30.93
N TRP A 39 -4.04 2.11 -29.73
CA TRP A 39 -4.01 3.41 -29.06
C TRP A 39 -2.62 4.05 -29.17
N ASP A 40 -2.43 5.14 -28.43
CA ASP A 40 -1.26 6.02 -28.51
C ASP A 40 0.08 5.31 -28.29
N THR A 41 1.13 5.90 -28.88
CA THR A 41 2.53 5.56 -28.65
C THR A 41 2.88 5.68 -27.17
N LEU A 42 3.66 4.71 -26.68
CA LEU A 42 4.00 4.60 -25.27
C LEU A 42 5.49 4.84 -25.05
N THR A 43 5.87 5.45 -23.92
CA THR A 43 7.28 5.40 -23.48
C THR A 43 7.54 4.04 -22.84
N LEU A 44 8.57 3.33 -23.31
CA LEU A 44 9.10 2.13 -22.68
C LEU A 44 10.17 2.49 -21.65
N ALA A 45 10.17 1.79 -20.51
CA ALA A 45 11.28 1.77 -19.59
C ALA A 45 11.68 0.36 -19.18
N ARG A 46 12.99 0.20 -19.03
CA ARG A 46 13.65 -0.98 -18.48
C ARG A 46 14.03 -0.73 -17.02
N VAL A 47 13.79 -1.72 -16.16
CA VAL A 47 14.18 -1.69 -14.74
C VAL A 47 14.96 -2.96 -14.42
N GLU A 48 16.21 -2.79 -14.02
CA GLU A 48 17.05 -3.91 -13.53
C GLU A 48 16.78 -4.15 -12.05
N ARG A 49 16.56 -5.42 -11.68
CA ARG A 49 16.35 -5.83 -10.29
C ARG A 49 17.03 -7.17 -10.01
N GLY A 50 18.22 -7.11 -9.42
CA GLY A 50 19.08 -8.28 -9.25
C GLY A 50 19.48 -8.82 -10.62
N GLU A 51 19.28 -10.11 -10.86
CA GLU A 51 19.58 -10.77 -12.14
C GLU A 51 18.43 -10.70 -13.16
N ARG A 52 17.33 -9.99 -12.85
CA ARG A 52 16.15 -9.93 -13.71
C ARG A 52 15.87 -8.52 -14.21
N THR A 53 15.51 -8.45 -15.49
CA THR A 53 15.08 -7.23 -16.16
C THR A 53 13.55 -7.19 -16.27
N PHE A 54 12.96 -6.06 -15.92
CA PHE A 54 11.53 -5.80 -16.01
C PHE A 54 11.25 -4.62 -16.94
N PHE A 55 10.06 -4.62 -17.55
CA PHE A 55 9.68 -3.62 -18.55
C PHE A 55 8.36 -2.98 -18.15
N SER A 56 8.27 -1.65 -18.26
CA SER A 56 7.05 -0.89 -18.03
C SER A 56 6.80 0.07 -19.18
N VAL A 57 5.53 0.32 -19.49
CA VAL A 57 5.11 1.30 -20.50
C VAL A 57 4.22 2.37 -19.87
N ALA A 58 4.30 3.59 -20.38
CA ALA A 58 3.47 4.71 -19.96
C ALA A 58 2.63 5.26 -21.11
N SER A 59 1.37 5.61 -20.83
CA SER A 59 0.49 6.29 -21.81
C SER A 59 0.86 7.74 -22.07
N GLN A 60 1.67 8.33 -21.20
CA GLN A 60 2.28 9.64 -21.42
C GLN A 60 3.71 9.48 -21.92
N LEU A 61 4.13 10.43 -22.76
CA LEU A 61 5.51 10.56 -23.24
C LEU A 61 6.41 11.13 -22.14
N LEU A 62 6.53 10.38 -21.04
CA LEU A 62 7.42 10.67 -19.92
C LEU A 62 8.85 10.24 -20.25
N PRO A 63 9.87 10.77 -19.56
CA PRO A 63 11.22 10.23 -19.61
C PRO A 63 11.26 8.78 -19.13
N GLY A 64 12.08 7.94 -19.75
CA GLY A 64 12.23 6.52 -19.39
C GLY A 64 12.50 6.29 -17.90
N ASP A 65 13.37 7.09 -17.27
CA ASP A 65 13.68 6.98 -15.85
C ASP A 65 12.46 7.24 -14.94
N THR A 66 11.55 8.11 -15.38
CA THR A 66 10.29 8.36 -14.65
C THR A 66 9.38 7.14 -14.75
N VAL A 67 9.25 6.56 -15.93
CA VAL A 67 8.45 5.34 -16.14
C VAL A 67 9.06 4.16 -15.39
N ALA A 68 10.39 4.03 -15.35
CA ALA A 68 11.10 3.04 -14.56
C ALA A 68 10.82 3.19 -13.06
N ARG A 69 10.91 4.41 -12.54
CA ARG A 69 10.64 4.70 -11.12
C ARG A 69 9.21 4.38 -10.73
N GLU A 70 8.22 4.80 -11.52
CA GLU A 70 6.81 4.50 -11.24
C GLU A 70 6.52 2.99 -11.39
N GLY A 71 7.08 2.34 -12.42
CA GLY A 71 6.98 0.90 -12.62
C GLY A 71 7.56 0.10 -11.45
N ALA A 72 8.70 0.53 -10.90
CA ALA A 72 9.35 -0.08 -9.75
C ALA A 72 8.50 0.01 -8.47
N ARG A 73 7.72 1.10 -8.29
CA ARG A 73 6.80 1.25 -7.15
C ARG A 73 5.72 0.17 -7.12
N ARG A 74 5.40 -0.49 -8.23
CA ARG A 74 4.50 -1.66 -8.26
C ARG A 74 4.96 -2.75 -7.29
N TRP A 75 6.26 -2.95 -7.12
CA TRP A 75 6.78 -3.95 -6.18
C TRP A 75 6.47 -3.60 -4.72
N ALA A 76 6.23 -2.33 -4.39
CA ALA A 76 5.77 -1.95 -3.06
C ALA A 76 4.41 -2.59 -2.73
N ILE A 77 3.55 -2.82 -3.73
CA ILE A 77 2.26 -3.52 -3.55
C ILE A 77 2.50 -4.99 -3.20
N GLU A 78 3.41 -5.66 -3.89
CA GLU A 78 3.77 -7.06 -3.59
C GLU A 78 4.41 -7.19 -2.20
N SER A 79 5.33 -6.28 -1.87
CA SER A 79 5.93 -6.19 -0.54
C SER A 79 4.86 -5.93 0.52
N PHE A 80 3.93 -5.01 0.30
CA PHE A 80 2.79 -4.77 1.20
C PHE A 80 2.01 -6.07 1.46
N PHE A 81 1.58 -6.79 0.42
CA PHE A 81 0.80 -8.01 0.63
C PHE A 81 1.58 -9.12 1.34
N LYS A 82 2.90 -9.20 1.11
CA LYS A 82 3.76 -10.14 1.83
C LYS A 82 3.81 -9.80 3.31
N GLU A 83 4.13 -8.55 3.64
CA GLU A 83 4.24 -8.10 5.02
C GLU A 83 2.88 -8.14 5.74
N ALA A 84 1.80 -7.72 5.09
CA ALA A 84 0.46 -7.77 5.65
C ALA A 84 0.04 -9.22 5.98
N LYS A 85 0.35 -10.20 5.12
CA LYS A 85 0.09 -11.62 5.37
C LYS A 85 0.84 -12.13 6.59
N TYR A 86 2.16 -11.96 6.62
CA TYR A 86 2.99 -12.64 7.61
C TYR A 86 3.26 -11.82 8.88
N GLY A 87 3.47 -10.50 8.73
CA GLY A 87 3.74 -9.58 9.83
C GLY A 87 2.49 -9.03 10.53
N PHE A 88 1.38 -8.87 9.81
CA PHE A 88 0.12 -8.32 10.36
C PHE A 88 -1.04 -9.34 10.39
N GLY A 89 -0.77 -10.59 10.03
CA GLY A 89 -1.74 -11.68 10.19
C GLY A 89 -2.92 -11.63 9.22
N LEU A 90 -2.80 -10.97 8.05
CA LEU A 90 -3.87 -10.99 7.03
C LEU A 90 -4.26 -12.43 6.63
N ASN A 91 -3.32 -13.38 6.70
CA ASN A 91 -3.57 -14.80 6.42
C ASN A 91 -4.15 -15.60 7.60
N ARG A 92 -4.25 -15.01 8.80
CA ARG A 92 -4.74 -15.67 10.04
C ARG A 92 -6.18 -15.33 10.37
N PHE A 93 -6.93 -14.81 9.40
CA PHE A 93 -8.31 -14.46 9.61
C PHE A 93 -9.15 -15.68 10.02
N ALA A 94 -9.71 -15.63 11.23
CA ALA A 94 -10.44 -16.76 11.84
C ALA A 94 -11.95 -16.48 12.04
N LEU A 95 -12.44 -15.28 11.71
CA LEU A 95 -13.86 -14.93 11.88
C LEU A 95 -14.69 -15.45 10.69
N ARG A 96 -15.93 -15.87 10.94
CA ARG A 96 -16.81 -16.51 9.93
C ARG A 96 -17.88 -15.60 9.35
N THR A 97 -17.78 -14.28 9.54
CA THR A 97 -18.79 -13.32 9.06
C THR A 97 -18.18 -12.31 8.07
N ALA A 98 -18.95 -11.88 7.08
CA ALA A 98 -18.52 -10.87 6.11
C ALA A 98 -18.11 -9.56 6.81
N GLN A 99 -18.92 -9.09 7.77
CA GLN A 99 -18.57 -7.92 8.57
C GLN A 99 -17.29 -8.10 9.41
N GLY A 100 -17.04 -9.31 9.90
CA GLY A 100 -15.80 -9.65 10.59
C GLY A 100 -14.60 -9.56 9.65
N LEU A 101 -14.75 -9.98 8.39
CA LEU A 101 -13.71 -9.88 7.37
C LEU A 101 -13.39 -8.43 7.05
N ASP A 102 -14.41 -7.61 6.79
CA ASP A 102 -14.21 -6.18 6.49
C ASP A 102 -13.46 -5.47 7.62
N ARG A 103 -13.89 -5.69 8.87
CA ARG A 103 -13.23 -5.12 10.05
C ARG A 103 -11.80 -5.61 10.21
N TRP A 104 -11.55 -6.90 9.95
CA TRP A 104 -10.20 -7.47 10.03
C TRP A 104 -9.26 -6.88 8.99
N VAL A 105 -9.73 -6.80 7.74
CA VAL A 105 -8.96 -6.20 6.64
C VAL A 105 -8.64 -4.75 6.99
N LEU A 106 -9.63 -3.96 7.41
CA LEU A 106 -9.42 -2.58 7.85
C LEU A 106 -8.41 -2.46 9.00
N LEU A 107 -8.47 -3.36 9.98
CA LEU A 107 -7.53 -3.38 11.11
C LEU A 107 -6.09 -3.67 10.65
N VAL A 108 -5.90 -4.63 9.74
CA VAL A 108 -4.59 -4.93 9.15
C VAL A 108 -4.05 -3.74 8.39
N PHE A 109 -4.87 -3.08 7.57
CA PHE A 109 -4.48 -1.86 6.85
C PHE A 109 -4.09 -0.75 7.83
N ALA A 110 -4.92 -0.49 8.86
CA ALA A 110 -4.64 0.52 9.86
C ALA A 110 -3.33 0.24 10.60
N ALA A 111 -3.10 -1.00 11.03
CA ALA A 111 -1.88 -1.40 11.73
C ALA A 111 -0.63 -1.24 10.83
N PHE A 112 -0.70 -1.66 9.58
CA PHE A 112 0.39 -1.48 8.61
C PHE A 112 0.68 0.00 8.35
N THR A 113 -0.36 0.82 8.14
CA THR A 113 -0.20 2.27 7.91
C THR A 113 0.44 2.94 9.12
N LEU A 114 0.00 2.62 10.34
CA LEU A 114 0.61 3.16 11.56
C LEU A 114 2.09 2.75 11.67
N ALA A 115 2.42 1.48 11.39
CA ALA A 115 3.80 1.02 11.38
C ALA A 115 4.65 1.77 10.35
N MET A 116 4.13 1.98 9.13
CA MET A 116 4.82 2.74 8.10
C MET A 116 5.03 4.21 8.45
N LEU A 117 4.09 4.84 9.16
CA LEU A 117 4.23 6.22 9.64
C LEU A 117 5.30 6.33 10.75
N CYS A 118 5.47 5.29 11.56
CA CYS A 118 6.53 5.22 12.56
C CYS A 118 7.88 4.76 12.00
N ARG A 119 7.95 4.38 10.73
CA ARG A 119 9.15 3.82 10.12
C ARG A 119 10.16 4.93 9.82
N ALA A 120 11.16 5.07 10.68
CA ALA A 120 12.40 5.79 10.36
C ALA A 120 13.34 4.90 9.53
N ASP A 121 14.28 5.49 8.80
CA ASP A 121 15.20 4.77 7.90
C ASP A 121 16.02 3.66 8.58
N THR A 122 16.18 3.73 9.90
CA THR A 122 16.95 2.78 10.71
C THR A 122 16.10 1.66 11.34
N LEU A 123 14.77 1.73 11.28
CA LEU A 123 13.89 0.77 11.94
C LEU A 123 13.43 -0.33 10.98
N SER A 124 13.47 -1.58 11.46
CA SER A 124 12.76 -2.67 10.82
C SER A 124 11.24 -2.43 10.88
N LEU A 125 10.48 -3.09 10.00
CA LEU A 125 9.02 -2.97 10.01
C LEU A 125 8.41 -3.44 11.33
N GLU A 126 8.99 -4.48 11.94
CA GLU A 126 8.57 -5.01 13.24
C GLU A 126 8.79 -3.98 14.36
N GLN A 127 9.96 -3.34 14.40
CA GLN A 127 10.26 -2.29 15.37
C GLN A 127 9.34 -1.08 15.20
N ALA A 128 9.07 -0.68 13.95
CA ALA A 128 8.15 0.40 13.67
C ALA A 128 6.71 0.06 14.09
N ALA A 129 6.28 -1.18 13.90
CA ALA A 129 4.98 -1.67 14.37
C ALA A 129 4.89 -1.68 15.90
N GLU A 130 5.97 -2.03 16.60
CA GLU A 130 6.03 -1.98 18.06
C GLU A 130 5.89 -0.54 18.58
N VAL A 131 6.60 0.42 17.97
CA VAL A 131 6.47 1.86 18.30
C VAL A 131 5.03 2.32 18.05
N ALA A 132 4.46 1.99 16.90
CA ALA A 132 3.08 2.31 16.57
C ALA A 132 2.10 1.76 17.61
N ALA A 133 2.28 0.50 18.04
CA ALA A 133 1.46 -0.11 19.09
C ALA A 133 1.61 0.61 20.44
N ARG A 134 2.83 0.97 20.84
CA ARG A 134 3.08 1.71 22.10
C ARG A 134 2.42 3.08 22.12
N VAL A 135 2.31 3.75 20.97
CA VAL A 135 1.63 5.06 20.85
C VAL A 135 0.11 4.91 20.76
N ALA A 136 -0.37 3.98 19.92
CA ALA A 136 -1.80 3.84 19.62
C ALA A 136 -2.57 3.09 20.71
N LEU A 137 -1.99 2.04 21.31
CA LEU A 137 -2.68 1.19 22.27
C LEU A 137 -3.19 1.95 23.50
N PRO A 138 -2.41 2.83 24.15
CA PRO A 138 -2.92 3.60 25.29
C PRO A 138 -4.14 4.45 24.92
N LEU A 139 -4.10 5.10 23.75
CA LEU A 139 -5.21 5.91 23.26
C LEU A 139 -6.46 5.08 23.00
N LEU A 140 -6.30 3.90 22.38
CA LEU A 140 -7.41 2.98 22.13
C LEU A 140 -8.03 2.42 23.42
N VAL A 141 -7.19 2.07 24.39
CA VAL A 141 -7.66 1.58 25.71
C VAL A 141 -8.43 2.68 26.43
N ILE A 142 -7.90 3.91 26.47
CA ILE A 142 -8.57 5.05 27.10
C ILE A 142 -9.88 5.37 26.37
N GLN A 143 -9.90 5.39 25.04
CA GLN A 143 -11.13 5.63 24.28
C GLN A 143 -12.19 4.56 24.55
N ARG A 144 -11.80 3.28 24.60
CA ARG A 144 -12.73 2.19 24.90
C ARG A 144 -13.28 2.29 26.32
N LEU A 145 -12.42 2.57 27.30
CA LEU A 145 -12.84 2.79 28.69
C LEU A 145 -13.77 4.00 28.79
N ALA A 146 -13.44 5.11 28.14
CA ALA A 146 -14.27 6.31 28.12
C ALA A 146 -15.65 5.99 27.55
N VAL A 147 -15.75 5.30 26.40
CA VAL A 147 -17.04 4.90 25.82
C VAL A 147 -17.86 4.04 26.79
N GLN A 148 -17.23 3.10 27.50
CA GLN A 148 -17.92 2.28 28.48
C GLN A 148 -18.42 3.12 29.67
N VAL A 149 -17.58 4.00 30.19
CA VAL A 149 -17.92 4.90 31.30
C VAL A 149 -19.06 5.85 30.91
N TRP A 150 -19.06 6.39 29.70
CA TRP A 150 -20.13 7.24 29.18
C TRP A 150 -21.45 6.47 28.98
N ARG A 151 -21.40 5.19 28.62
CA ARG A 151 -22.62 4.35 28.53
C ARG A 151 -23.28 4.15 29.89
N GLU A 152 -22.48 4.09 30.96
CA GLU A 152 -22.96 3.91 32.33
C GLU A 152 -23.16 5.24 33.08
N GLU A 153 -23.14 6.38 32.39
CA GLU A 153 -23.21 7.71 33.01
C GLU A 153 -24.47 7.87 33.88
N GLU A 154 -25.61 7.41 33.39
CA GLU A 154 -26.88 7.52 34.14
C GLU A 154 -26.87 6.69 35.43
N PHE A 155 -26.35 5.46 35.36
CA PHE A 155 -26.18 4.59 36.52
C PHE A 155 -25.25 5.22 37.57
N LEU A 156 -24.13 5.80 37.10
CA LEU A 156 -23.17 6.48 37.97
C LEU A 156 -23.78 7.72 38.63
N ARG A 157 -24.57 8.49 37.88
CA ARG A 157 -25.29 9.67 38.39
C ARG A 157 -26.33 9.30 39.46
N GLN A 158 -27.04 8.19 39.28
CA GLN A 158 -27.99 7.68 40.28
C GLN A 158 -27.33 7.34 41.62
N HIS A 159 -26.05 6.98 41.60
CA HIS A 159 -25.25 6.69 42.79
C HIS A 159 -24.40 7.89 43.27
N GLY A 160 -24.69 9.09 42.77
CA GLY A 160 -24.05 10.34 43.21
C GLY A 160 -22.68 10.63 42.60
N TYR A 161 -22.27 9.89 41.56
CA TYR A 161 -21.02 10.17 40.84
C TYR A 161 -21.25 11.16 39.68
N ALA A 162 -20.28 12.04 39.46
CA ALA A 162 -20.23 12.95 38.31
C ALA A 162 -18.94 12.70 37.52
N LEU A 163 -19.07 12.55 36.20
CA LEU A 163 -17.95 12.26 35.30
C LEU A 163 -17.46 13.52 34.60
N THR A 164 -16.15 13.70 34.54
CA THR A 164 -15.51 14.76 33.76
C THR A 164 -14.24 14.20 33.14
N LEU A 165 -14.10 14.32 31.82
CA LEU A 165 -12.91 13.87 31.10
C LEU A 165 -12.08 15.08 30.70
N SER A 166 -11.01 15.34 31.45
CA SER A 166 -10.11 16.46 31.22
C SER A 166 -8.89 15.97 30.44
N ARG A 167 -8.51 16.64 29.35
CA ARG A 167 -7.18 16.44 28.76
C ARG A 167 -6.14 16.96 29.74
N CYS A 168 -5.24 16.10 30.20
CA CYS A 168 -4.00 16.58 30.81
C CYS A 168 -3.24 17.36 29.74
N LYS A 169 -2.87 18.62 30.05
CA LYS A 169 -1.94 19.38 29.21
C LYS A 169 -0.60 18.66 29.27
N THR A 170 -0.09 18.23 28.13
CA THR A 170 1.29 17.79 27.94
C THR A 170 2.19 18.98 27.70
#